data_AF-A0A976CCP7-F1
#
_entry.id   AF-A0A976CCP7-F1
#
_cell.length_a   1.000
_cell.length_b   1.000
_cell.length_c   1.000
_cell.angle_alpha   90.00
_cell.angle_beta   90.00
_cell.angle_gamma   90.00
#
_symmetry.space_group_name_H-M   'P 1'
#
loop_
_entity.id
_entity.type
_entity.pdbx_description
1 polymer ?
#
loop_
_entity_poly.entity_id
_entity_poly.type
_entity_poly.pdbx_seq_one_letter_code
_entity_poly.pdbx_strand_id
1 'polypeptide(L)'
;MTLLKILLLPFSFLYQCITDVRNYMYDKNYRKSFRFNLPVINVGNLTVGGTGKTPHVEYLLRLLLNKNIKIGTLSRGYGRKTKGFILAD
;
A
#
# COMPACT_ATOMS: atom_id res chain seq x y z
N MET A 1 26.42 12.35 5.42
CA MET A 1 25.30 11.45 5.05
C MET A 1 25.69 10.27 4.16
N THR A 2 26.92 10.20 3.63
CA THR A 2 27.34 9.11 2.73
C THR A 2 27.82 7.85 3.47
N LEU A 3 28.51 8.01 4.60
CA LEU A 3 29.01 6.89 5.42
C LEU A 3 27.88 5.98 5.94
N LEU A 4 26.79 6.58 6.43
CA LEU A 4 25.62 5.83 6.91
C LEU A 4 24.93 5.05 5.77
N LYS A 5 24.88 5.61 4.55
CA LYS A 5 24.30 4.92 3.38
C LYS A 5 25.13 3.70 2.99
N ILE A 6 26.46 3.82 3.02
CA ILE A 6 27.37 2.69 2.73
C ILE A 6 27.20 1.59 3.79
N LEU A 7 27.09 1.97 5.07
CA LEU A 7 26.86 1.02 6.17
C LEU A 7 25.51 0.30 6.06
N LEU A 8 24.46 0.98 5.59
CA LEU A 8 23.12 0.41 5.40
C LEU A 8 22.95 -0.33 4.07
N LEU A 9 23.89 -0.20 3.13
CA LEU A 9 23.86 -0.85 1.82
C LEU A 9 23.68 -2.38 1.89
N PRO A 10 24.43 -3.15 2.71
CA PRO A 10 24.22 -4.59 2.82
C PRO A 10 22.80 -4.94 3.30
N PHE A 11 22.24 -4.15 4.23
CA PHE A 11 20.86 -4.34 4.69
C PHE A 11 19.85 -4.02 3.60
N SER A 12 20.12 -3.02 2.77
CA SER A 12 19.30 -2.69 1.60
C SER A 12 19.26 -3.85 0.59
N PHE A 13 20.42 -4.46 0.30
CA PHE A 13 20.49 -5.62 -0.60
C PHE A 13 19.70 -6.81 -0.04
N LEU A 14 19.86 -7.11 1.25
CA LEU A 14 19.09 -8.17 1.92
C LEU A 14 17.58 -7.92 1.84
N TYR A 15 17.13 -6.68 2.13
CA TYR A 15 15.73 -6.30 2.03
C TYR A 15 15.19 -6.45 0.59
N GLN A 16 16.00 -6.08 -0.41
CA GLN A 16 15.68 -6.22 -1.82
C GLN A 16 15.49 -7.71 -2.19
N CYS A 17 16.44 -8.58 -1.85
CA CYS A 17 16.34 -10.02 -2.11
C CYS A 17 15.06 -10.63 -1.50
N ILE A 18 14.73 -10.29 -0.26
CA ILE A 18 13.50 -10.76 0.39
C ILE A 18 12.25 -10.27 -0.34
N THR A 19 12.24 -9.00 -0.75
CA THR A 19 11.12 -8.39 -1.46
C THR A 19 10.93 -9.02 -2.85
N ASP A 20 12.02 -9.28 -3.56
CA ASP A 20 12.01 -9.90 -4.88
C ASP A 20 11.48 -11.34 -4.83
N VAL A 21 11.96 -12.14 -3.88
CA VAL A 21 11.43 -13.49 -3.66
C VAL A 21 9.94 -13.45 -3.36
N ARG A 22 9.49 -12.54 -2.47
CA ARG A 22 8.08 -12.37 -2.16
C ARG A 22 7.26 -12.02 -3.40
N ASN A 23 7.72 -11.07 -4.22
CA ASN A 23 7.01 -10.63 -5.42
C ASN A 23 6.96 -11.78 -6.46
N TYR A 24 8.07 -12.48 -6.67
CA TYR A 24 8.13 -13.66 -7.53
C TYR A 24 7.11 -14.74 -7.12
N MET A 25 6.93 -14.98 -5.81
CA MET A 25 5.91 -15.92 -5.33
C MET A 25 4.47 -15.47 -5.66
N TYR A 26 4.19 -14.17 -5.72
CA TYR A 26 2.89 -13.67 -6.16
C TYR A 26 2.74 -13.80 -7.69
N ASP A 27 3.77 -13.47 -8.46
CA ASP A 27 3.77 -13.56 -9.92
C ASP A 27 3.59 -15.01 -10.41
N LYS A 28 4.18 -15.98 -9.70
CA LYS A 28 4.00 -17.42 -9.95
C LYS A 28 2.74 -18.02 -9.32
N ASN A 29 1.88 -17.20 -8.69
CA ASN A 29 0.66 -17.65 -7.99
C ASN A 29 0.92 -18.68 -6.87
N TYR A 30 2.14 -18.74 -6.32
CA TYR A 30 2.44 -19.56 -5.15
C TYR A 30 1.80 -19.00 -3.87
N ARG A 31 1.56 -17.68 -3.83
CA ARG A 31 0.77 -17.03 -2.78
C ARG A 31 -0.66 -16.77 -3.28
N LYS A 32 -1.63 -17.00 -2.40
CA LYS A 32 -3.05 -16.74 -2.69
C LYS A 32 -3.29 -15.24 -2.90
N SER A 33 -3.95 -14.91 -3.99
CA SER A 33 -4.45 -13.57 -4.32
C SER A 33 -5.97 -13.61 -4.35
N PHE A 34 -6.62 -12.65 -3.68
CA PHE A 34 -8.08 -12.55 -3.65
C PHE A 34 -8.54 -11.59 -4.74
N ARG A 35 -9.58 -11.98 -5.48
CA ARG A 35 -10.26 -11.12 -6.46
C ARG A 35 -11.67 -10.86 -5.96
N PHE A 36 -12.14 -9.64 -6.15
CA PHE A 36 -13.49 -9.23 -5.79
C PHE A 36 -14.33 -9.07 -7.06
N ASN A 37 -15.64 -9.27 -6.95
CA ASN A 37 -16.59 -9.05 -8.06
C ASN A 37 -16.93 -7.56 -8.28
N LEU A 38 -16.19 -6.66 -7.65
CA LEU A 38 -16.36 -5.21 -7.76
C LEU A 38 -15.03 -4.55 -8.15
N PRO A 39 -15.06 -3.39 -8.85
CA PRO A 39 -13.85 -2.67 -9.20
C PRO A 39 -13.09 -2.20 -7.95
N VAL A 40 -11.81 -2.53 -7.86
CA VAL A 40 -10.93 -2.13 -6.75
C VAL A 40 -9.81 -1.24 -7.27
N ILE A 41 -9.69 -0.05 -6.70
CA ILE A 41 -8.57 0.87 -6.97
C ILE A 41 -7.63 0.87 -5.77
N ASN A 42 -6.38 0.48 -5.99
CA ASN A 42 -5.35 0.49 -4.94
C ASN A 42 -4.38 1.67 -5.16
N VAL A 43 -4.27 2.56 -4.18
CA VAL A 43 -3.36 3.72 -4.23
C VAL A 43 -2.07 3.42 -3.45
N GLY A 44 -1.03 3.08 -4.20
CA GLY A 44 0.29 2.67 -3.70
C GLY A 44 1.35 3.78 -3.74
N ASN A 45 2.53 3.49 -3.18
CA ASN A 45 3.79 4.18 -3.47
C ASN A 45 4.96 3.21 -3.23
N LEU A 46 6.09 3.43 -3.90
CA LEU A 46 7.33 2.67 -3.78
C LEU A 46 8.24 3.19 -2.65
N THR A 47 8.14 4.47 -2.30
CA THR A 47 8.97 5.10 -1.27
C THR A 47 8.23 5.27 0.06
N VAL A 48 8.97 5.29 1.16
CA VAL A 48 8.43 5.65 2.48
C VAL A 48 8.43 7.16 2.67
N GLY A 49 7.44 7.69 3.40
CA GLY A 49 7.34 9.13 3.71
C GLY A 49 6.09 9.80 3.12
N GLY A 50 6.06 11.13 3.18
CA GLY A 50 4.95 11.97 2.72
C GLY A 50 4.89 12.08 1.21
N THR A 51 4.39 11.06 0.53
CA THR A 51 4.45 10.94 -0.94
C THR A 51 3.16 11.36 -1.63
N GLY A 52 2.40 12.26 -1.00
CA GLY A 52 1.13 12.78 -1.54
C GLY A 52 0.00 11.75 -1.64
N LYS A 53 0.15 10.55 -1.05
CA LYS A 53 -0.88 9.49 -1.14
C LYS A 53 -2.24 9.95 -0.60
N THR A 54 -2.27 10.59 0.58
CA THR A 54 -3.54 11.02 1.21
C THR A 54 -4.26 12.08 0.38
N PRO A 55 -3.61 13.18 -0.07
CA PRO A 55 -4.24 14.13 -0.99
C PRO A 55 -4.72 13.48 -2.31
N HIS A 56 -3.95 12.54 -2.86
CA HIS A 56 -4.32 11.87 -4.10
C HIS A 56 -5.55 10.95 -3.93
N VAL A 57 -5.64 10.23 -2.79
CA VAL A 57 -6.82 9.45 -2.44
C VAL A 57 -8.04 10.38 -2.30
N GLU A 58 -7.91 11.49 -1.58
CA GLU A 58 -9.01 12.45 -1.41
C GLU A 58 -9.53 12.99 -2.75
N TYR A 59 -8.61 13.34 -3.65
CA TYR A 59 -8.95 13.76 -5.01
C TYR A 59 -9.76 12.68 -5.76
N LEU A 60 -9.31 11.42 -5.72
CA LEU A 60 -9.99 10.31 -6.37
C LEU A 60 -11.41 10.10 -5.81
N LEU A 61 -11.56 10.19 -4.47
CA LEU A 61 -12.86 10.06 -3.82
C LEU A 61 -13.83 11.15 -4.28
N ARG A 62 -13.38 12.41 -4.31
CA ARG A 62 -14.20 13.54 -4.79
C ARG A 62 -14.63 13.32 -6.25
N LEU A 63 -13.71 12.86 -7.11
CA LEU A 63 -14.01 12.60 -8.52
C LEU A 63 -15.08 11.50 -8.70
N LEU A 64 -15.01 10.42 -7.92
CA LEU A 64 -15.97 9.31 -8.01
C LEU A 64 -17.32 9.67 -7.38
N LEU A 65 -17.32 10.39 -6.27
CA LEU A 65 -18.55 10.90 -5.64
C LEU A 65 -19.29 11.87 -6.55
N ASN A 66 -18.59 12.75 -7.26
CA ASN A 66 -19.18 13.66 -8.25
C ASN A 66 -19.86 12.93 -9.42
N LYS A 67 -19.52 11.65 -9.65
CA LYS A 67 -20.17 10.78 -10.63
C LYS A 67 -21.30 9.92 -10.03
N ASN A 68 -21.71 10.20 -8.79
CA ASN A 68 -22.72 9.43 -8.04
C ASN A 68 -22.39 7.94 -7.88
N ILE A 69 -21.10 7.58 -7.86
CA ILE A 69 -20.66 6.20 -7.65
C ILE A 69 -20.66 5.90 -6.15
N LYS A 70 -21.31 4.80 -5.76
CA LYS A 70 -21.23 4.29 -4.39
C LYS A 70 -19.83 3.72 -4.14
N ILE A 71 -19.11 4.33 -3.22
CA ILE A 71 -17.72 3.98 -2.90
C ILE A 71 -17.57 3.53 -1.44
N GLY A 72 -16.60 2.65 -1.20
CA GLY A 72 -16.11 2.31 0.13
C GLY A 72 -14.60 2.48 0.15
N THR A 73 -14.05 3.02 1.24
CA THR A 73 -12.61 3.19 1.42
C THR A 73 -12.09 2.24 2.48
N LEU A 74 -10.88 1.73 2.27
CA LEU A 74 -10.20 0.89 3.24
C LEU A 74 -8.85 1.52 3.57
N SER A 75 -8.64 1.82 4.84
CA SER A 75 -7.35 2.26 5.37
C SER A 75 -6.77 1.20 6.29
N ARG A 76 -5.44 1.06 6.24
CA ARG A 76 -4.70 0.20 7.18
C ARG A 76 -4.83 0.67 8.64
N GLY A 77 -5.07 1.97 8.86
CA GLY A 77 -5.07 2.60 10.17
C GLY A 77 -3.78 2.39 10.95
N TYR A 78 -2.65 2.55 10.26
CA TYR A 78 -1.32 2.44 10.86
C TYR A 78 -1.19 3.39 12.06
N GLY A 79 -0.72 2.87 13.21
CA GLY A 79 -0.60 3.64 14.46
C GLY A 79 -1.82 3.61 15.39
N ARG A 80 -2.93 2.94 15.02
CA ARG A 80 -4.06 2.74 15.94
C ARG A 80 -3.66 1.85 17.13
N LYS A 81 -4.26 2.11 18.31
CA LYS A 81 -4.12 1.24 19.50
C LYS A 81 -5.09 0.06 19.50
N THR A 82 -6.17 0.15 18.73
CA THR A 82 -7.19 -0.88 18.59
C THR A 82 -6.76 -1.97 17.59
N LYS A 83 -7.36 -3.15 17.65
CA LYS A 83 -7.05 -4.29 16.77
C LYS A 83 -8.32 -4.79 16.07
N GLY A 84 -8.13 -5.47 14.94
CA GLY A 84 -9.23 -6.02 14.14
C GLY A 84 -9.80 -5.04 13.12
N PHE A 85 -10.88 -5.49 12.48
CA PHE A 85 -11.67 -4.67 11.57
C PHE A 85 -12.50 -3.66 12.36
N ILE A 86 -12.53 -2.42 11.88
CA ILE A 86 -13.32 -1.34 12.45
C ILE A 86 -13.98 -0.64 11.28
N LEU A 87 -15.31 -0.52 11.33
CA LEU A 87 -16.05 0.39 10.47
C LEU A 87 -15.79 1.81 10.98
N ALA A 88 -15.20 2.65 10.13
CA ALA A 88 -15.01 4.06 10.45
C ALA A 88 -16.27 4.83 10.03
N ASP A 89 -16.75 5.70 10.92
CA ASP A 89 -17.86 6.61 10.68
C ASP A 89 -17.45 7.82 9.80
#